data_AF-A0A970BC54-F1
#
_entry.id   AF-A0A970BC54-F1
#
_cell.length_a   1.000
_cell.length_b   1.000
_cell.length_c   1.000
_cell.angle_alpha   90.00
_cell.angle_beta   90.00
_cell.angle_gamma   90.00
#
_symmetry.space_group_name_H-M   'P 1'
#
loop_
_entity.id
_entity.type
_entity.pdbx_description
1 polymer ?
#
loop_
_entity_poly.entity_id
_entity_poly.type
_entity_poly.pdbx_seq_one_letter_code
_entity_poly.pdbx_strand_id
1 'polypeptide(L)'
;MPTNDRRELWRGARMIAAEGYKAGVHRALALQDPTHKSLDPRIRRNCLPLSFRVKDGDASRVILGAGCALPCPIVARSGYAVYHGLVATRRRN
;
A
#
# COMPACT_ATOMS: atom_id res chain seq x y z
N MET A 1 -10.02 -6.75 21.34
CA MET A 1 -10.34 -7.97 20.59
C MET A 1 -9.44 -9.09 21.06
N PRO A 2 -9.99 -10.29 21.31
CA PRO A 2 -9.20 -11.49 21.57
C PRO A 2 -8.12 -11.68 20.50
N THR A 3 -6.93 -12.11 20.92
CA THR A 3 -5.74 -12.25 20.06
C THR A 3 -5.91 -13.31 18.96
N ASN A 4 -6.79 -14.29 19.19
CA ASN A 4 -7.13 -15.35 18.22
C ASN A 4 -7.90 -14.78 17.02
N ASP A 5 -8.85 -13.89 17.26
CA ASP A 5 -9.67 -13.27 16.21
C ASP A 5 -8.81 -12.47 15.22
N ARG A 6 -7.80 -11.76 15.72
CA ARG A 6 -6.89 -10.99 14.87
C ARG A 6 -6.09 -11.89 13.92
N ARG A 7 -5.63 -13.06 14.39
CA ARG A 7 -4.87 -14.01 13.55
C ARG A 7 -5.74 -14.61 12.45
N GLU A 8 -6.99 -14.93 12.76
CA GLU A 8 -7.94 -15.46 11.78
C GLU A 8 -8.31 -14.41 10.73
N LEU A 9 -8.53 -13.17 11.14
CA LEU A 9 -8.76 -12.05 10.21
C LEU A 9 -7.58 -11.85 9.26
N TRP A 10 -6.33 -11.93 9.75
CA TRP A 10 -5.15 -11.89 8.90
C TRP A 10 -5.08 -13.08 7.94
N ARG A 11 -5.45 -14.27 8.40
CA ARG A 11 -5.52 -15.46 7.55
C ARG A 11 -6.53 -15.27 6.41
N GLY A 12 -7.72 -14.78 6.72
CA GLY A 12 -8.75 -14.45 5.73
C GLY A 12 -8.28 -13.37 4.75
N ALA A 13 -7.73 -12.27 5.26
CA ALA A 13 -7.22 -11.18 4.42
C ALA A 13 -6.15 -11.64 3.41
N ARG A 14 -5.23 -12.50 3.85
CA ARG A 14 -4.20 -13.13 3.00
C ARG A 14 -4.81 -14.07 1.96
N MET A 15 -5.80 -14.87 2.33
CA MET A 15 -6.49 -15.78 1.40
C MET A 15 -7.17 -14.99 0.29
N ILE A 16 -7.95 -13.96 0.65
CA ILE A 16 -8.61 -13.12 -0.35
C ILE A 16 -7.53 -12.36 -1.19
N ALA A 17 -6.31 -12.16 -0.67
CA ALA A 17 -5.23 -11.49 -1.43
C ALA A 17 -4.65 -12.36 -2.53
N ALA A 18 -4.46 -13.64 -2.26
CA ALA A 18 -4.07 -14.60 -3.30
C ALA A 18 -5.25 -14.94 -4.24
N GLU A 19 -6.41 -15.22 -3.63
CA GLU A 19 -7.73 -15.57 -4.16
C GLU A 19 -8.39 -14.56 -5.11
N GLY A 20 -8.45 -13.32 -4.65
CA GLY A 20 -9.51 -12.38 -5.03
C GLY A 20 -9.51 -12.07 -6.53
N TYR A 21 -8.34 -11.97 -7.13
CA TYR A 21 -8.21 -11.65 -8.56
C TYR A 21 -8.93 -12.67 -9.45
N LYS A 22 -8.79 -13.97 -9.16
CA LYS A 22 -9.42 -15.05 -9.94
C LYS A 22 -10.94 -15.07 -9.77
N ALA A 23 -11.41 -14.67 -8.59
CA ALA A 23 -12.83 -14.63 -8.25
C ALA A 23 -13.51 -13.30 -8.66
N GLY A 24 -12.81 -12.37 -9.32
CA GLY A 24 -13.33 -11.05 -9.66
C GLY A 24 -13.51 -10.12 -8.45
N VAL A 25 -12.90 -10.44 -7.31
CA VAL A 25 -12.97 -9.66 -6.07
C VAL A 25 -11.76 -8.72 -5.99
N HIS A 26 -12.01 -7.44 -6.29
CA HIS A 26 -11.00 -6.39 -6.18
C HIS A 26 -11.04 -5.74 -4.80
N ARG A 27 -9.86 -5.41 -4.26
CA ARG A 27 -9.73 -4.70 -2.97
C ARG A 27 -8.88 -3.45 -3.13
N ALA A 28 -9.28 -2.41 -2.41
CA ALA A 28 -8.49 -1.21 -2.18
C ALA A 28 -8.17 -1.10 -0.69
N LEU A 29 -6.88 -1.08 -0.35
CA LEU A 29 -6.41 -0.96 1.03
C LEU A 29 -5.71 0.39 1.17
N ALA A 30 -6.17 1.20 2.14
CA ALA A 30 -5.58 2.49 2.45
C ALA A 30 -4.99 2.45 3.86
N LEU A 31 -3.75 2.94 4.00
CA LEU A 31 -3.01 2.96 5.25
C LEU A 31 -2.51 4.38 5.48
N GLN A 32 -2.84 4.95 6.65
CA GLN A 32 -2.33 6.27 7.05
C GLN A 32 -0.91 6.19 7.60
N ASP A 33 -0.61 5.12 8.36
CA ASP A 33 0.70 4.86 8.96
C ASP A 33 1.24 3.49 8.50
N PRO A 34 1.99 3.44 7.39
CA PRO A 34 2.53 2.20 6.84
C PRO A 34 3.77 1.76 7.63
N THR A 35 3.60 0.70 8.42
CA THR A 35 4.66 0.03 9.17
C THR A 35 4.61 -1.47 8.88
N HIS A 36 5.68 -2.21 9.20
CA HIS A 36 5.70 -3.68 9.07
C HIS A 36 4.63 -4.38 9.93
N LYS A 37 4.05 -3.69 10.92
CA LYS A 37 2.94 -4.20 11.74
C LYS A 37 1.57 -3.95 11.12
N SER A 38 1.44 -2.92 10.27
CA SER A 38 0.18 -2.53 9.63
C SER A 38 0.03 -3.12 8.22
N LEU A 39 1.12 -3.45 7.54
CA LEU A 39 1.10 -4.08 6.22
C LEU A 39 1.81 -5.44 6.22
N ASP A 40 1.04 -6.50 5.99
CA ASP A 40 1.56 -7.86 5.84
C ASP A 40 2.26 -8.03 4.47
N PRO A 41 3.50 -8.57 4.43
CA PRO A 41 4.25 -8.75 3.18
C PRO A 41 3.53 -9.62 2.13
N ARG A 42 2.72 -10.60 2.55
CA ARG A 42 1.97 -11.48 1.64
C ARG A 42 0.81 -10.74 0.99
N ILE A 43 0.20 -9.80 1.71
CA ILE A 43 -0.84 -8.93 1.14
C ILE A 43 -0.17 -7.95 0.17
N ARG A 44 0.94 -7.31 0.57
CA ARG A 44 1.68 -6.38 -0.29
C ARG A 44 2.08 -7.01 -1.62
N ARG A 45 2.58 -8.25 -1.62
CA ARG A 45 2.97 -8.98 -2.85
C ARG A 45 1.82 -9.17 -3.84
N ASN A 46 0.59 -9.24 -3.34
CA ASN A 46 -0.61 -9.47 -4.13
C ASN A 46 -1.45 -8.20 -4.36
N CYS A 47 -0.89 -7.02 -4.08
CA CYS A 47 -1.54 -5.74 -4.28
C CYS A 47 -0.66 -4.83 -5.13
N LEU A 48 -1.30 -3.96 -5.92
CA LEU A 48 -0.60 -2.88 -6.62
C LEU A 48 -0.21 -1.79 -5.60
N PRO A 49 1.08 -1.48 -5.42
CA PRO A 49 1.51 -0.51 -4.41
C PRO A 49 1.30 0.92 -4.93
N LEU A 50 0.54 1.72 -4.17
CA LEU A 50 0.33 3.15 -4.40
C LEU A 50 0.74 3.90 -3.14
N SER A 51 1.65 4.86 -3.25
CA SER A 51 2.02 5.73 -2.12
C SER A 51 1.78 7.20 -2.43
N PHE A 52 1.16 7.89 -1.49
CA PHE A 52 1.20 9.35 -1.42
C PHE A 52 2.51 9.79 -0.75
N ARG A 53 2.73 11.11 -0.68
CA ARG A 53 3.88 11.68 0.04
C ARG A 53 3.84 11.28 1.51
N VAL A 54 4.88 10.58 1.94
CA VAL A 54 5.15 10.25 3.34
C VAL A 54 6.39 11.03 3.81
N LYS A 55 6.42 11.42 5.08
CA LYS A 55 7.57 12.14 5.66
C LYS A 55 8.80 11.23 5.84
N ASP A 56 8.56 9.94 6.02
CA ASP A 56 9.56 8.95 6.41
C ASP A 56 9.92 8.02 5.24
N GLY A 57 11.22 7.75 5.08
CA GLY A 57 11.74 6.81 4.09
C GLY A 57 11.40 5.36 4.38
N ASP A 58 11.27 5.01 5.65
CA ASP A 58 10.92 3.64 6.04
C ASP A 58 9.47 3.34 5.69
N ALA A 59 8.56 4.30 5.93
CA ALA A 59 7.19 4.27 5.44
C ALA A 59 7.10 4.07 3.91
N SER A 60 7.96 4.76 3.15
CA SER A 60 8.05 4.58 1.68
C SER A 60 8.48 3.16 1.32
N ARG A 61 9.49 2.61 2.00
CA ARG A 61 10.01 1.26 1.74
C ARG A 61 8.97 0.19 2.04
N VAL A 62 8.17 0.37 3.08
CA VAL A 62 7.10 -0.57 3.45
C VAL A 62 6.07 -0.71 2.32
N ILE A 63 5.66 0.39 1.69
CA ILE A 63 4.66 0.38 0.60
C ILE A 63 5.30 0.00 -0.74
N LEU A 64 6.32 0.76 -1.17
CA LEU A 64 6.86 0.68 -2.52
C LEU A 64 7.98 -0.38 -2.68
N GLY A 65 8.51 -0.91 -1.57
CA GLY A 65 9.69 -1.79 -1.59
C GLY A 65 11.00 -1.05 -1.91
N ALA A 66 10.94 0.28 -2.10
CA ALA A 66 12.07 1.12 -2.42
C ALA A 66 11.97 2.46 -1.66
N GLY A 67 13.11 3.07 -1.32
CA GLY A 67 13.18 4.35 -0.59
C GLY A 67 12.79 5.58 -1.42
N CYS A 68 12.15 5.40 -2.57
CA CYS A 68 12.04 6.40 -3.62
C CYS A 68 11.00 7.51 -3.37
N ALA A 69 10.17 7.44 -2.32
CA ALA A 69 9.22 8.53 -2.04
C ALA A 69 9.89 9.79 -1.45
N LEU A 70 11.18 9.73 -1.11
CA LEU A 70 11.85 10.79 -0.34
C LEU A 70 12.37 12.00 -1.14
N PRO A 71 12.85 11.91 -2.41
CA PRO A 71 13.16 13.13 -3.16
C PRO A 71 12.48 13.14 -4.52
N CYS A 72 11.16 12.94 -4.58
CA CYS A 72 10.41 13.33 -5.78
C CYS A 72 9.76 14.69 -5.53
N PRO A 73 10.35 15.81 -6.01
CA PRO A 73 9.78 17.15 -5.83
C PRO A 73 8.38 17.29 -6.48
N ILE A 74 8.01 16.39 -7.38
CA ILE A 74 6.72 16.37 -8.06
C ILE A 74 5.59 15.91 -7.11
N VAL A 75 5.88 15.08 -6.10
CA VAL A 75 4.89 14.55 -5.14
C VAL A 75 4.65 15.51 -3.97
N ALA A 76 5.33 16.66 -3.94
CA ALA A 76 5.18 17.68 -2.91
C ALA A 76 3.87 18.50 -3.02
N ARG A 77 3.15 18.40 -4.15
CA ARG A 77 1.83 19.01 -4.34
C ARG A 77 0.71 18.02 -3.95
N SER A 78 -0.37 18.54 -3.38
CA SER A 78 -1.59 17.76 -3.09
C SER A 78 -2.10 17.08 -4.37
N GLY A 79 -2.32 15.77 -4.32
CA GLY A 79 -2.94 15.00 -5.40
C GLY A 79 -2.00 14.19 -6.32
N TYR A 80 -0.74 14.00 -5.95
CA TYR A 80 0.21 13.15 -6.69
C TYR A 80 0.47 11.85 -5.94
N ALA A 81 0.51 10.74 -6.67
CA ALA A 81 0.81 9.41 -6.14
C ALA A 81 1.91 8.74 -6.97
N VAL A 82 2.74 7.93 -6.31
CA VAL A 82 3.82 7.17 -6.95
C VAL A 82 3.44 5.70 -7.07
N TYR A 83 3.68 5.15 -8.25
CA TYR A 83 3.55 3.74 -8.58
C TYR A 83 4.85 3.26 -9.23
N HIS A 84 5.64 2.42 -8.56
CA HIS A 84 6.89 1.85 -9.13
C HIS A 84 7.83 2.86 -9.84
N GLY A 85 7.95 4.09 -9.31
CA GLY A 85 8.77 5.15 -9.91
C GLY A 85 8.08 5.97 -11.01
N LEU A 86 6.88 5.57 -11.45
CA LEU A 86 6.00 6.38 -12.28
C LEU A 86 5.16 7.32 -11.39
N VAL A 87 5.08 8.58 -11.78
CA VAL A 87 4.29 9.59 -11.08
C VAL A 87 2.93 9.72 -11.76
N ALA A 88 1.87 9.35 -11.05
CA ALA A 88 0.50 9.59 -11.51
C ALA A 88 0.08 11.00 -11.11
N THR A 89 -0.43 11.76 -12.08
CA THR A 89 -0.91 13.14 -11.88
C THR A 89 -2.43 13.19 -12.02
N ARG A 90 -3.09 13.99 -11.19
CA ARG A 90 -4.50 14.35 -11.41
C ARG A 90 -4.57 15.37 -12.53
N ARG A 91 -5.06 14.98 -13.71
CA ARG A 91 -5.42 15.93 -14.79
C ARG A 91 -6.56 16.80 -14.25
N ARG A 92 -6.30 18.10 -14.06
CA ARG A 92 -7.36 19.08 -13.79
C ARG A 92 -8.07 19.33 -15.12
N ASN A 93 -9.37 19.03 -15.19
CA ASN A 93 -10.25 19.62 -16.18
C ASN A 93 -10.44 21.09 -15.86
#